data_AF-A0A967WXZ1-F1
#
_entry.id   AF-A0A967WXZ1-F1
#
_cell.length_a   1.000
_cell.length_b   1.000
_cell.length_c   1.000
_cell.angle_alpha   90.00
_cell.angle_beta   90.00
_cell.angle_gamma   90.00
#
_symmetry.space_group_name_H-M   'P 1'
#
loop_
_entity.id
_entity.type
_entity.pdbx_description
1 polymer ?
#
loop_
_entity_poly.entity_id
_entity_poly.type
_entity_poly.pdbx_seq_one_letter_code
_entity_poly.pdbx_strand_id
1 'polypeptide(L)' 'NHQVEAALTAAQDGDLTVLDRLLDALSSPYEDRPDEDPLCQPPKENEVVCATFCGT' A
#
# COMPACT_ATOMS: atom_id res chain seq x y z
N ASN A 1 4.84 0.94 4.57
CA ASN A 1 5.27 2.20 3.93
C ASN A 1 5.12 2.17 2.41
N HIS A 2 5.76 1.25 1.67
CA HIS A 2 5.70 1.26 0.21
C HIS A 2 4.27 1.27 -0.40
N GLN A 3 3.34 0.47 0.13
CA GLN A 3 1.94 0.48 -0.32
C GLN A 3 1.23 1.82 -0.09
N VAL A 4 1.55 2.50 1.01
CA VAL A 4 1.01 3.83 1.32
C VAL A 4 1.57 4.86 0.34
N GLU A 5 2.87 4.81 0.03
CA GLU A 5 3.45 5.73 -0.96
C GLU A 5 2.96 5.49 -2.37
N ALA A 6 2.70 4.23 -2.75
CA ALA A 6 2.05 3.91 -4.01
C ALA A 6 0.65 4.54 -4.09
N ALA A 7 -0.15 4.44 -3.02
CA ALA A 7 -1.47 5.05 -2.95
C ALA A 7 -1.40 6.59 -3.00
N LEU A 8 -0.46 7.21 -2.28
CA LEU A 8 -0.28 8.66 -2.28
C LEU A 8 0.19 9.21 -3.64
N THR A 9 1.08 8.48 -4.31
CA THR A 9 1.57 8.84 -5.65
C THR A 9 0.44 8.78 -6.68
N ALA A 10 -0.32 7.68 -6.70
CA ALA A 10 -1.48 7.55 -7.59
C ALA A 10 -2.53 8.63 -7.33
N ALA A 11 -2.79 8.94 -6.06
CA ALA A 11 -3.74 10.00 -5.68
C ALA A 11 -3.28 11.40 -6.13
N GLN A 12 -1.98 11.68 -6.17
CA GLN A 12 -1.44 12.94 -6.71
C GLN A 12 -1.72 13.07 -8.21
N ASP A 13 -1.72 11.96 -8.94
CA ASP A 13 -2.13 11.89 -10.36
C ASP A 13 -3.66 11.84 -10.55
N GLY A 14 -4.43 11.90 -9.45
CA GLY A 14 -5.89 11.88 -9.45
C GLY A 14 -6.50 10.46 -9.46
N ASP A 15 -5.69 9.41 -9.37
CA ASP A 15 -6.14 8.02 -9.29
C ASP A 15 -6.27 7.58 -7.83
N LEU A 16 -7.51 7.52 -7.35
CA LEU A 16 -7.84 7.05 -6.00
C LEU A 16 -8.04 5.54 -5.92
N THR A 17 -8.00 4.81 -7.03
CA THR A 17 -8.31 3.37 -7.04
C THR A 17 -7.31 2.56 -6.21
N VAL A 18 -6.04 2.97 -6.16
CA VAL A 18 -5.01 2.34 -5.34
C VAL A 18 -5.29 2.55 -3.85
N LEU A 19 -5.74 3.75 -3.47
CA LEU A 19 -6.13 4.07 -2.11
C LEU A 19 -7.35 3.25 -1.68
N ASP A 20 -8.39 3.20 -2.51
CA ASP A 20 -9.62 2.44 -2.22
C ASP A 20 -9.32 0.95 -2.05
N ARG A 21 -8.49 0.36 -2.93
CA ARG A 21 -8.07 -1.05 -2.81
C ARG A 21 -7.27 -1.32 -1.54
N LEU A 22 -6.41 -0.39 -1.13
CA LEU A 22 -5.66 -0.50 0.12
C LEU A 22 -6.60 -0.44 1.33
N LEU A 23 -7.57 0.48 1.34
CA LEU A 23 -8.54 0.62 2.42
C LEU A 23 -9.46 -0.60 2.53
N ASP A 24 -9.93 -1.13 1.40
CA ASP A 24 -10.71 -2.36 1.35
C ASP A 24 -9.94 -3.54 1.97
N ALA A 25 -8.65 -3.69 1.63
CA ALA A 25 -7.80 -4.72 2.22
C ALA A 25 -7.59 -4.58 3.71
N LEU A 26 -7.43 -3.35 4.19
CA LEU A 26 -7.26 -3.08 5.61
C LEU A 26 -8.57 -3.23 6.40
N SER A 27 -9.73 -3.22 5.74
CA SER A 27 -11.03 -3.44 6.38
C SER A 27 -11.22 -4.90 6.84
N SER A 28 -10.63 -5.84 6.10
CA SER A 28 -10.64 -7.29 6.39
C SER A 28 -9.23 -7.88 6.30
N PRO A 29 -8.31 -7.52 7.23
CA PRO A 29 -6.87 -7.78 7.07
C PRO A 29 -6.47 -9.25 7.19
N TYR A 30 -7.37 -10.12 7.67
CA TYR A 30 -7.12 -11.56 7.86
C TYR A 30 -7.91 -12.42 6.88
N GLU A 31 -8.62 -11.82 5.93
CA GLU A 31 -9.30 -12.57 4.89
C GLU A 31 -8.26 -13.17 3.92
N ASP A 32 -8.50 -14.42 3.49
CA ASP A 32 -7.59 -15.12 2.60
C ASP A 32 -7.47 -14.38 1.27
N ARG A 33 -6.25 -13.92 0.96
CA ARG A 33 -5.89 -13.28 -0.29
C ARG A 33 -4.89 -14.16 -1.04
N PRO A 34 -4.91 -14.15 -2.38
CA PRO A 34 -3.90 -14.82 -3.17
C PRO A 34 -2.50 -14.37 -2.76
N ASP A 35 -1.54 -15.28 -2.65
CA ASP A 35 -0.15 -14.93 -2.30
C ASP A 35 0.44 -13.90 -3.27
N GLU A 36 0.00 -13.91 -4.54
CA GLU A 36 0.40 -12.97 -5.59
C GLU A 36 -0.28 -11.58 -5.49
N ASP A 37 -1.18 -11.36 -4.52
CA ASP A 37 -1.75 -10.03 -4.27
C ASP A 37 -0.60 -9.05 -3.95
N PRO A 38 -0.43 -7.96 -4.73
CA PRO A 38 0.60 -6.97 -4.48
C PRO A 38 0.60 -6.43 -3.05
N LEU A 39 -0.56 -6.38 -2.38
CA LEU A 39 -0.70 -5.93 -1.00
C LEU A 39 -0.10 -6.90 0.03
N CYS A 40 0.07 -8.16 -0.34
CA CYS A 40 0.69 -9.21 0.47
C CYS A 40 2.20 -9.36 0.20
N GLN A 41 2.72 -8.69 -0.84
CA GLN A 41 4.12 -8.79 -1.24
C GLN A 41 5.02 -7.81 -0.46
N PRO A 42 6.27 -8.19 -0.18
CA PRO A 42 7.26 -7.26 0.35
C PRO A 42 7.61 -6.17 -0.68
N PRO A 43 8.09 -4.99 -0.24
CA PRO A 43 8.58 -3.97 -1.16
C PRO A 43 9.74 -4.52 -2.00
N LYS A 44 9.79 -4.14 -3.28
CA LYS A 44 11.02 -4.28 -4.07
C LYS A 44 12.10 -3.34 -3.55
N GLU A 45 13.35 -3.60 -3.92
CA GLU A 45 14.50 -2.77 -3.52
C GLU A 45 14.30 -1.27 -3.82
N ASN A 46 13.65 -0.95 -4.94
CA ASN A 46 13.36 0.44 -5.35
C ASN A 46 12.09 1.03 -4.72
N GLU A 47 11.29 0.23 -4.02
CA GLU A 47 10.04 0.62 -3.35
C GLU A 47 10.25 0.76 -1.83
N VAL A 48 11.46 0.48 -1.34
CA VAL A 48 11.80 0.64 0.08
C VAL A 48 11.78 2.11 0.44
N VAL A 49 10.78 2.49 1.24
CA VAL A 49 10.68 3.82 1.83
C VAL A 49 11.50 3.84 3.11
N CYS A 50 12.72 4.37 3.04
CA CYS A 50 13.65 4.48 4.17
C CYS A 50 13.26 5.57 5.19
N ALA A 51 12.14 6.27 4.99
CA ALA A 51 11.64 7.26 5.93
C ALA A 51 10.85 6.59 7.07
N THR A 52 11.20 6.92 8.31
CA THR A 52 10.43 6.54 9.50
C THR A 52 9.40 7.62 9.80
N PHE A 53 8.13 7.30 9.65
CA PHE A 53 7.03 8.16 10.09
C PHE A 53 6.66 7.82 11.54
N CYS A 54 7.62 7.98 12.47
CA CYS A 54 7.33 7.95 13.90
C CYS A 54 7.08 9.39 14.38
N GLY A 55 5.89 9.91 14.11
CA GLY A 55 5.48 11.26 14.53
C GLY A 55 4.07 11.26 15.08
N THR A 56 3.99 11.29 16.42
CA THR A 56 2.84 11.36 17.37
C THR A 56 1.85 10.21 17.41
#